data_AF-A0A416EPF3-F1
#
_entry.id   AF-A0A416EPF3-F1
#
_cell.length_a   1.000
_cell.length_b   1.000
_cell.length_c   1.000
_cell.angle_alpha   90.00
_cell.angle_beta   90.00
_cell.angle_gamma   90.00
#
_symmetry.space_group_name_H-M   'P 1'
#
loop_
_entity.id
_entity.type
_entity.pdbx_description
1 polymer ?
#
loop_
_entity_poly.entity_id
_entity_poly.type
_entity_poly.pdbx_seq_one_letter_code
_entity_poly.pdbx_strand_id
1 'polypeptide(L)'
;MKNRWKHIFIPVLAMALCLSLAACGNSDDVAGEDWRTTGVVVGSGTITHDSESVDVLVTADPNSAAFYRDQEEQVLFDSVAFPETIEDISSSAFQISFDDQNGDEESDVLVEIGHEDMSNTTMLWLWDPQERYVYQPDYSSFHVPGVAGPEELIAPYVGLWEYQGENLWLRIREDATWEFVNDQDDVIEYGTLWVDENGVTLHFDGSGDTLQLDRTVSGDLIDSVNGGTLLPVEGIQSSEPYFTRNGLEINAAVERGTFLLEDGVCSYSGLGDGYNTGDCYWEITKNGDYTHDGIRELHFDAICYIPEGSIPYFDQQYITNTDSELYDFYTGMWLTTATAYGNSQRGDNYYLHTVSWQGNSYLIEFAYSTNWQYNVGDWAQVLTKSYAVYLPEDYDGLVFAAEAQPDNYKDSAKRMQLDSISPEASLMDIDTVDPYRSLYFSLCY
;
A
#
# COMPACT_ATOMS: atom_id res chain seq x y z
N MET A 1 44.62 -10.00 16.48
CA MET A 1 44.60 -8.71 17.22
C MET A 1 43.15 -8.26 17.30
N LYS A 2 42.52 -8.37 18.48
CA LYS A 2 42.03 -7.24 19.29
C LYS A 2 41.25 -6.19 18.46
N ASN A 3 39.92 -6.20 18.44
CA ASN A 3 38.93 -5.74 19.44
C ASN A 3 38.37 -4.34 19.13
N ARG A 4 37.01 -4.23 19.12
CA ARG A 4 36.10 -3.16 19.63
C ARG A 4 35.07 -2.66 18.59
N TRP A 5 33.80 -3.12 18.63
CA TRP A 5 32.59 -2.61 19.37
C TRP A 5 31.97 -1.33 18.76
N LYS A 6 30.66 -1.20 18.45
CA LYS A 6 29.39 -1.59 19.15
C LYS A 6 28.27 -1.85 18.10
N HIS A 7 27.47 -2.93 18.10
CA HIS A 7 26.19 -3.23 18.80
C HIS A 7 25.03 -2.22 18.67
N ILE A 8 23.97 -2.60 17.94
CA ILE A 8 22.55 -2.40 18.28
C ILE A 8 21.86 -3.77 18.15
N PHE A 9 21.08 -4.12 19.18
CA PHE A 9 20.48 -5.42 19.46
C PHE A 9 19.00 -5.44 19.05
N ILE A 10 18.58 -6.54 18.41
CA ILE A 10 17.22 -7.09 18.41
C ILE A 10 17.09 -8.02 19.63
N PRO A 11 15.91 -8.09 20.28
CA PRO A 11 15.30 -9.41 20.57
C PRO A 11 13.75 -9.36 20.40
N VAL A 12 13.09 -10.22 19.64
CA VAL A 12 12.76 -11.64 19.91
C VAL A 12 12.33 -11.87 21.37
N LEU A 13 11.03 -11.83 21.63
CA LEU A 13 10.44 -12.27 22.89
C LEU A 13 10.03 -13.73 22.76
N ALA A 14 10.84 -14.63 23.34
CA ALA A 14 10.55 -16.05 23.48
C ALA A 14 10.34 -16.38 24.96
N MET A 15 9.20 -16.99 25.25
CA MET A 15 8.97 -18.11 26.18
C MET A 15 9.98 -18.27 27.35
N ALA A 16 9.52 -17.97 28.57
CA ALA A 16 10.19 -18.40 29.80
C ALA A 16 9.18 -19.09 30.74
N LEU A 17 9.14 -20.42 30.63
CA LEU A 17 8.72 -21.34 31.68
C LEU A 17 9.59 -21.10 32.93
N CYS A 18 9.00 -20.67 34.04
CA CYS A 18 9.63 -20.76 35.36
C CYS A 18 8.93 -21.82 36.20
N LEU A 19 9.47 -23.04 36.14
CA LEU A 19 9.39 -24.03 37.19
C LEU A 19 10.08 -23.48 38.46
N SER A 20 9.37 -23.40 39.57
CA SER A 20 9.98 -23.40 40.90
C SER A 20 9.26 -24.40 41.81
N LEU A 21 9.88 -25.56 42.00
CA LEU A 21 9.55 -26.51 43.06
C LEU A 21 10.44 -26.24 44.29
N ALA A 22 9.77 -26.34 45.44
CA ALA A 22 10.25 -26.73 46.77
C ALA A 22 10.80 -25.65 47.73
N ALA A 23 10.02 -25.36 48.76
CA ALA A 23 10.49 -25.37 50.15
C ALA A 23 9.35 -25.78 51.11
N CYS A 24 9.42 -27.00 51.64
CA CYS A 24 8.71 -27.35 52.87
C CYS A 24 9.36 -26.58 54.03
N GLY A 25 8.59 -25.70 54.67
CA GLY A 25 8.93 -25.06 55.94
C GLY A 25 7.67 -24.92 56.77
N ASN A 26 7.48 -25.83 57.72
CA ASN A 26 6.39 -25.78 58.68
C ASN A 26 6.78 -24.83 59.82
N SER A 27 6.06 -23.73 60.00
CA SER A 27 5.88 -23.05 61.28
C SER A 27 4.72 -22.07 61.19
N ASP A 28 3.73 -22.27 62.06
CA ASP A 28 2.50 -21.52 62.19
C ASP A 28 2.71 -20.00 62.16
N ASP A 29 2.13 -19.37 61.15
CA ASP A 29 1.49 -18.05 61.26
C ASP A 29 0.37 -18.02 60.22
N VAL A 30 -0.87 -18.03 60.73
CA VAL A 30 -2.09 -17.94 59.94
C VAL A 30 -2.10 -16.56 59.28
N ALA A 31 -1.60 -16.48 58.04
CA ALA A 31 -2.07 -15.45 57.12
C ALA A 31 -3.59 -15.63 57.07
N GLY A 32 -4.33 -14.62 57.53
CA GLY A 32 -5.78 -14.68 57.69
C GLY A 32 -6.45 -15.22 56.43
N GLU A 33 -7.63 -15.83 56.60
CA GLU A 33 -8.45 -16.45 55.55
C GLU A 33 -9.01 -15.41 54.55
N ASP A 34 -8.17 -14.51 54.07
CA ASP A 34 -8.49 -13.51 53.07
C ASP A 34 -8.45 -14.19 51.69
N TRP A 35 -9.64 -14.60 51.28
CA TRP A 35 -9.96 -15.27 50.03
C TRP A 35 -9.45 -14.53 48.78
N ARG A 36 -9.18 -13.23 48.88
CA ARG A 36 -8.59 -12.42 47.81
C ARG A 36 -7.17 -12.86 47.45
N THR A 37 -6.52 -13.63 48.32
CA THR A 37 -5.16 -14.14 48.13
C THR A 37 -5.09 -15.65 47.88
N THR A 38 -6.22 -16.36 47.86
CA THR A 38 -6.27 -17.83 47.78
C THR A 38 -6.31 -18.40 46.37
N GLY A 39 -6.18 -17.56 45.33
CA GLY A 39 -6.18 -17.97 43.92
C GLY A 39 -7.56 -18.31 43.34
N VAL A 40 -8.64 -17.99 44.07
CA VAL A 40 -10.04 -18.20 43.63
C VAL A 40 -10.57 -17.02 42.81
N VAL A 41 -9.92 -15.86 42.92
CA VAL A 41 -10.25 -14.66 42.16
C VAL A 41 -9.65 -14.77 40.74
N VAL A 42 -10.51 -14.73 39.73
CA VAL A 42 -10.16 -14.84 38.30
C VAL A 42 -10.23 -13.50 37.57
N GLY A 43 -10.79 -12.46 38.20
CA GLY A 43 -10.90 -11.12 37.64
C GLY A 43 -11.32 -10.08 38.67
N SER A 44 -11.34 -8.82 38.26
CA SER A 44 -11.78 -7.70 39.10
C SER A 44 -12.27 -6.56 38.22
N GLY A 45 -13.15 -5.71 38.73
CA GLY A 45 -13.59 -4.52 38.03
C GLY A 45 -14.47 -3.64 38.88
N THR A 46 -15.05 -2.61 38.27
CA THR A 46 -15.97 -1.68 38.94
C THR A 46 -17.31 -1.76 38.22
N ILE A 47 -18.36 -2.10 38.97
CA ILE A 47 -19.73 -2.12 38.45
C ILE A 47 -20.41 -0.82 38.84
N THR A 48 -20.98 -0.10 37.87
CA THR A 48 -21.74 1.13 38.07
C THR A 48 -23.20 0.92 37.71
N HIS A 49 -24.08 1.16 38.68
CA HIS A 49 -25.53 1.18 38.48
C HIS A 49 -26.16 2.35 39.23
N ASP A 50 -27.14 3.04 38.64
CA ASP A 50 -27.82 4.19 39.25
C ASP A 50 -26.84 5.29 39.72
N SER A 51 -25.72 5.48 38.99
CA SER A 51 -24.60 6.36 39.38
C SER A 51 -23.87 5.98 40.68
N GLU A 52 -24.11 4.78 41.23
CA GLU A 52 -23.34 4.21 42.34
C GLU A 52 -22.37 3.15 41.80
N SER A 53 -21.09 3.31 42.12
CA SER A 53 -20.03 2.37 41.70
C SER A 53 -19.57 1.48 42.84
N VAL A 54 -19.31 0.21 42.53
CA VAL A 54 -18.83 -0.80 43.48
C VAL A 54 -17.68 -1.57 42.86
N ASP A 55 -16.54 -1.59 43.54
CA ASP A 55 -15.42 -2.45 43.17
C ASP A 55 -15.71 -3.90 43.55
N VAL A 56 -15.51 -4.81 42.59
CA VAL A 56 -15.80 -6.23 42.70
C VAL A 56 -14.62 -7.10 42.31
N LEU A 57 -14.57 -8.27 42.92
CA LEU A 57 -13.69 -9.38 42.59
C LEU A 57 -14.54 -10.54 42.07
N VAL A 58 -14.04 -11.22 41.04
CA VAL A 58 -14.78 -12.21 40.27
C VAL A 58 -14.26 -13.60 40.58
N THR A 59 -15.16 -14.54 40.82
CA THR A 59 -14.87 -15.97 40.86
C THR A 59 -15.68 -16.67 39.78
N ALA A 60 -15.13 -17.67 39.11
CA ALA A 60 -15.85 -18.42 38.09
C ALA A 60 -15.88 -19.92 38.43
N ASP A 61 -17.01 -20.54 38.12
CA ASP A 61 -17.20 -21.99 38.13
C ASP A 61 -17.79 -22.43 36.78
N PRO A 62 -17.90 -23.74 36.49
CA PRO A 62 -18.35 -24.20 35.17
C PRO A 62 -19.72 -23.69 34.71
N ASN A 63 -20.53 -23.08 35.59
CA ASN A 63 -21.89 -22.64 35.25
C ASN A 63 -22.12 -21.15 35.49
N SER A 64 -21.17 -20.42 36.06
CA SER A 64 -21.40 -19.02 36.42
C SER A 64 -20.12 -18.24 36.69
N ALA A 65 -20.25 -16.91 36.61
CA ALA A 65 -19.31 -15.97 37.20
C ALA A 65 -20.01 -15.18 38.31
N ALA A 66 -19.44 -15.18 39.50
CA ALA A 66 -19.97 -14.48 40.67
C ALA A 66 -19.07 -13.29 41.04
N PHE A 67 -19.71 -12.17 41.36
CA PHE A 67 -19.06 -10.89 41.66
C PHE A 67 -19.24 -10.61 43.15
N TYR A 68 -18.15 -10.45 43.88
CA TYR A 68 -18.16 -10.14 45.31
C TYR A 68 -17.56 -8.77 45.53
N ARG A 69 -18.04 -8.04 46.52
CA ARG A 69 -17.42 -6.75 46.91
C ARG A 69 -15.96 -6.97 47.30
N ASP A 70 -15.06 -6.07 46.89
CA ASP A 70 -13.65 -6.15 47.30
C ASP A 70 -13.48 -5.79 48.79
N GLN A 71 -13.73 -6.77 49.65
CA GLN A 71 -13.64 -6.69 51.10
C GLN A 71 -13.11 -8.02 51.67
N GLU A 72 -12.63 -7.98 52.92
CA GLU A 72 -12.09 -9.15 53.61
C GLU A 72 -13.15 -10.26 53.81
N GLU A 73 -14.42 -9.88 54.01
CA GLU A 73 -15.54 -10.80 54.04
C GLU A 73 -16.10 -11.03 52.62
N GLN A 74 -16.35 -12.29 52.24
CA GLN A 74 -17.01 -12.63 50.98
C GLN A 74 -18.48 -12.19 51.01
N VAL A 75 -18.75 -11.00 50.46
CA VAL A 75 -20.11 -10.47 50.30
C VAL A 75 -20.45 -10.49 48.82
N LEU A 76 -21.32 -11.43 48.43
CA LEU A 76 -21.84 -11.53 47.05
C LEU A 76 -22.55 -10.22 46.69
N PHE A 77 -22.13 -9.61 45.58
CA PHE A 77 -22.74 -8.43 44.99
C PHE A 77 -23.77 -8.85 43.94
N ASP A 78 -23.35 -9.63 42.95
CA ASP A 78 -24.21 -10.17 41.90
C ASP A 78 -23.55 -11.37 41.20
N SER A 79 -24.17 -11.91 40.16
CA SER A 79 -23.61 -13.00 39.36
C SER A 79 -24.29 -13.10 37.99
N VAL A 80 -23.57 -13.66 37.01
CA VAL A 80 -24.15 -14.12 35.74
C VAL A 80 -24.10 -15.64 35.66
N ALA A 81 -25.17 -16.23 35.15
CA ALA A 81 -25.23 -17.66 34.86
C ALA A 81 -24.86 -17.89 33.40
N PHE A 82 -23.93 -18.82 33.16
CA PHE A 82 -23.59 -19.23 31.80
C PHE A 82 -24.77 -20.01 31.21
N PRO A 83 -25.13 -19.77 29.94
CA PRO A 83 -26.24 -20.48 29.31
C PRO A 83 -25.90 -21.95 29.01
N GLU A 84 -24.61 -22.29 28.98
CA GLU A 84 -24.10 -23.67 28.87
C GLU A 84 -22.97 -23.92 29.89
N THR A 85 -22.74 -25.20 30.24
CA THR A 85 -21.68 -25.59 31.18
C THR A 85 -20.31 -25.59 30.49
N ILE A 86 -19.35 -24.86 31.04
CA ILE A 86 -17.96 -24.77 30.57
C ILE A 86 -17.08 -25.66 31.44
N GLU A 87 -16.88 -26.92 31.02
CA GLU A 87 -16.19 -27.93 31.83
C GLU A 87 -14.71 -27.62 32.10
N ASP A 88 -14.04 -26.90 31.20
CA ASP A 88 -12.60 -26.62 31.24
C ASP A 88 -12.24 -25.28 31.90
N ILE A 89 -13.21 -24.55 32.48
CA ILE A 89 -13.00 -23.18 33.00
C ILE A 89 -11.82 -23.03 33.99
N SER A 90 -11.49 -24.09 34.71
CA SER A 90 -10.37 -24.10 35.67
C SER A 90 -8.98 -24.09 35.01
N SER A 91 -8.88 -24.44 33.73
CA SER A 91 -7.65 -24.36 32.93
C SER A 91 -7.73 -23.36 31.78
N SER A 92 -8.89 -22.76 31.51
CA SER A 92 -9.10 -21.73 30.50
C SER A 92 -8.52 -20.37 30.88
N ALA A 93 -8.22 -19.54 29.88
CA ALA A 93 -7.92 -18.14 30.06
C ALA A 93 -9.23 -17.35 30.22
N PHE A 94 -9.58 -16.99 31.46
CA PHE A 94 -10.79 -16.25 31.78
C PHE A 94 -10.55 -14.74 31.77
N GLN A 95 -11.37 -13.99 31.04
CA GLN A 95 -11.41 -12.53 31.06
C GLN A 95 -12.85 -12.04 31.23
N ILE A 96 -13.00 -10.89 31.91
CA ILE A 96 -14.29 -10.27 32.16
C ILE A 96 -14.17 -8.75 32.11
N SER A 97 -15.14 -8.10 31.46
CA SER A 97 -15.30 -6.64 31.44
C SER A 97 -16.68 -6.23 32.00
N PHE A 98 -16.72 -5.02 32.57
CA PHE A 98 -17.93 -4.37 33.09
C PHE A 98 -18.24 -3.04 32.38
N ASP A 99 -17.69 -2.86 31.18
CA ASP A 99 -17.90 -1.66 30.36
C ASP A 99 -19.34 -1.63 29.82
N ASP A 100 -19.91 -0.43 29.77
CA ASP A 100 -21.21 -0.16 29.14
C ASP A 100 -21.13 -0.44 27.63
N GLN A 101 -21.84 -1.47 27.17
CA GLN A 101 -21.84 -1.94 25.79
C GLN A 101 -22.94 -1.29 24.95
N ASN A 102 -23.97 -0.74 25.58
CA ASN A 102 -25.18 -0.26 24.90
C ASN A 102 -25.35 1.27 24.96
N GLY A 103 -24.53 1.96 25.76
CA GLY A 103 -24.50 3.41 25.95
C GLY A 103 -25.52 3.95 26.95
N ASP A 104 -26.04 3.12 27.87
CA ASP A 104 -27.04 3.52 28.88
C ASP A 104 -26.45 3.99 30.22
N GLU A 105 -25.11 4.09 30.30
CA GLU A 105 -24.33 4.45 31.48
C GLU A 105 -24.36 3.40 32.61
N GLU A 106 -24.89 2.21 32.36
CA GLU A 106 -24.93 1.09 33.30
C GLU A 106 -23.88 0.02 32.92
N SER A 107 -23.26 -0.60 33.93
CA SER A 107 -22.25 -1.63 33.68
C SER A 107 -22.87 -2.94 33.19
N ASP A 108 -22.54 -3.33 31.96
CA ASP A 108 -22.87 -4.63 31.39
C ASP A 108 -21.85 -5.70 31.82
N VAL A 109 -22.00 -6.94 31.35
CA VAL A 109 -21.02 -8.02 31.59
C VAL A 109 -20.65 -8.67 30.27
N LEU A 110 -19.36 -8.60 29.92
CA LEU A 110 -18.76 -9.36 28.84
C LEU A 110 -17.79 -10.38 29.43
N VAL A 111 -18.00 -11.66 29.14
CA VAL A 111 -17.09 -12.75 29.53
C VAL A 111 -16.46 -13.36 28.28
N GLU A 112 -15.14 -13.48 28.30
CA GLU A 112 -14.35 -14.15 27.27
C GLU A 112 -13.58 -15.31 27.89
N ILE A 113 -13.69 -16.49 27.28
CA ILE A 113 -13.03 -17.71 27.75
C ILE A 113 -12.19 -18.27 26.61
N GLY A 114 -10.87 -18.24 26.78
CA GLY A 114 -9.94 -18.92 25.88
C GLY A 114 -9.73 -20.38 26.30
N HIS A 115 -10.11 -21.31 25.45
CA HIS A 115 -10.02 -22.76 25.68
C HIS A 115 -8.63 -23.31 25.31
N GLU A 116 -8.29 -24.51 25.82
CA GLU A 116 -7.00 -25.15 25.55
C GLU A 116 -6.75 -25.46 24.06
N ASP A 117 -7.81 -25.58 23.27
CA ASP A 117 -7.74 -25.79 21.82
C ASP A 117 -7.59 -24.49 21.01
N MET A 118 -7.32 -23.37 21.69
CA MET A 118 -7.20 -22.01 21.14
C MET A 118 -8.51 -21.42 20.60
N SER A 119 -9.66 -22.05 20.86
CA SER A 119 -10.96 -21.45 20.60
C SER A 119 -11.36 -20.47 21.71
N ASN A 120 -12.31 -19.58 21.40
CA ASN A 120 -12.85 -18.63 22.38
C ASN A 120 -14.37 -18.77 22.48
N THR A 121 -14.90 -18.70 23.69
CA THR A 121 -16.34 -18.48 23.97
C THR A 121 -16.52 -17.04 24.43
N THR A 122 -17.45 -16.31 23.81
CA THR A 122 -17.80 -14.93 24.17
C THR A 122 -19.25 -14.87 24.60
N MET A 123 -19.53 -14.28 25.77
CA MET A 123 -20.87 -14.18 26.30
C MET A 123 -21.14 -12.77 26.82
N LEU A 124 -22.24 -12.17 26.35
CA LEU A 124 -22.68 -10.83 26.72
C LEU A 124 -23.98 -10.85 27.52
N TRP A 125 -24.03 -10.09 28.61
CA TRP A 125 -25.25 -9.74 29.33
C TRP A 125 -25.38 -8.23 29.43
N LEU A 126 -26.53 -7.70 29.01
CA LEU A 126 -26.86 -6.29 29.19
C LEU A 126 -27.61 -6.09 30.50
N TRP A 127 -27.36 -4.99 31.20
CA TRP A 127 -28.07 -4.64 32.41
C TRP A 127 -29.50 -4.13 32.10
N ASP A 128 -30.50 -4.74 32.73
CA ASP A 128 -31.87 -4.26 32.77
C ASP A 128 -32.27 -3.92 34.22
N PRO A 129 -32.83 -2.74 34.52
CA PRO A 129 -33.20 -2.37 35.89
C PRO A 129 -34.24 -3.29 36.58
N GLN A 130 -34.99 -4.09 35.82
CA GLN A 130 -35.99 -5.03 36.34
C GLN A 130 -35.51 -6.48 36.30
N GLU A 131 -34.85 -6.88 35.21
CA GLU A 131 -34.42 -8.26 34.95
C GLU A 131 -32.93 -8.52 35.30
N ARG A 132 -32.17 -7.46 35.63
CA ARG A 132 -30.72 -7.45 35.87
C ARG A 132 -29.95 -7.88 34.62
N TYR A 133 -28.92 -8.71 34.74
CA TYR A 133 -28.10 -9.15 33.62
C TYR A 133 -28.89 -10.06 32.65
N VAL A 134 -29.34 -9.51 31.53
CA VAL A 134 -30.07 -10.20 30.47
C VAL A 134 -29.11 -10.68 29.39
N TYR A 135 -29.01 -12.00 29.24
CA TYR A 135 -28.15 -12.66 28.27
C TYR A 135 -28.53 -12.31 26.82
N GLN A 136 -27.52 -11.97 26.00
CA GLN A 136 -27.67 -11.59 24.60
C GLN A 136 -27.15 -12.70 23.66
N PRO A 137 -28.00 -13.62 23.20
CA PRO A 137 -27.57 -14.74 22.35
C PRO A 137 -27.03 -14.27 20.99
N ASP A 138 -27.57 -13.20 20.42
CA ASP A 138 -27.18 -12.72 19.08
C ASP A 138 -25.79 -12.05 19.06
N TYR A 139 -25.29 -11.66 20.24
CA TYR A 139 -23.97 -11.04 20.44
C TYR A 139 -22.99 -11.98 21.16
N SER A 140 -23.42 -13.22 21.41
CA SER A 140 -22.62 -14.24 22.08
C SER A 140 -22.27 -15.35 21.11
N SER A 141 -21.11 -15.96 21.29
CA SER A 141 -20.64 -17.06 20.46
C SER A 141 -20.13 -18.21 21.33
N PHE A 142 -20.65 -19.41 21.04
CA PHE A 142 -20.18 -20.66 21.63
C PHE A 142 -19.32 -21.42 20.63
N HIS A 143 -18.22 -21.98 21.12
CA HIS A 143 -17.42 -22.92 20.36
C HIS A 143 -18.25 -24.14 19.92
N VAL A 144 -18.06 -24.57 18.66
CA VAL A 144 -18.51 -25.88 18.17
C VAL A 144 -17.26 -26.69 17.76
N PRO A 145 -16.97 -27.82 18.43
CA PRO A 145 -15.80 -28.63 18.11
C PRO A 145 -15.81 -29.11 16.65
N GLY A 146 -14.77 -28.75 15.90
CA GLY A 146 -14.59 -29.17 14.50
C GLY A 146 -15.15 -28.21 13.43
N VAL A 147 -15.58 -27.02 13.82
CA VAL A 147 -15.84 -25.89 12.90
C VAL A 147 -14.61 -24.98 12.93
N ALA A 148 -14.06 -24.74 11.74
CA ALA A 148 -13.06 -23.73 11.41
C ALA A 148 -13.25 -22.43 12.23
N GLY A 149 -12.21 -21.97 12.94
CA GLY A 149 -12.25 -20.68 13.64
C GLY A 149 -12.37 -19.49 12.68
N PRO A 150 -12.61 -18.26 13.18
CA PRO A 150 -12.77 -17.06 12.34
C PRO A 150 -11.56 -16.81 11.41
N GLU A 151 -10.34 -17.19 11.82
CA GLU A 151 -9.14 -17.15 10.98
C GLU A 151 -9.24 -18.04 9.72
N GLU A 152 -9.91 -19.19 9.80
CA GLU A 152 -10.14 -20.06 8.64
C GLU A 152 -11.27 -19.53 7.73
N LEU A 153 -12.18 -18.70 8.25
CA LEU A 153 -13.27 -18.08 7.49
C LEU A 153 -12.83 -16.82 6.73
N ILE A 154 -11.86 -16.06 7.25
CA ILE A 154 -11.36 -14.84 6.59
C ILE A 154 -10.33 -15.12 5.49
N ALA A 155 -9.58 -16.23 5.58
CA ALA A 155 -8.51 -16.56 4.65
C ALA A 155 -8.87 -16.44 3.15
N PRO A 156 -10.09 -16.78 2.68
CA PRO A 156 -10.50 -16.58 1.28
C PRO A 156 -10.64 -15.12 0.84
N TYR A 157 -10.70 -14.17 1.78
CA TYR A 157 -10.91 -12.74 1.56
C TYR A 157 -9.63 -11.91 1.74
N VAL A 158 -8.62 -12.45 2.42
CA VAL A 158 -7.33 -11.77 2.62
C VAL A 158 -6.66 -11.50 1.28
N GLY A 159 -6.29 -10.24 1.06
CA GLY A 159 -5.69 -9.80 -0.19
C GLY A 159 -6.12 -8.39 -0.59
N LEU A 160 -5.82 -8.06 -1.85
CA LEU A 160 -6.20 -6.79 -2.46
C LEU A 160 -7.31 -7.04 -3.48
N TRP A 161 -8.30 -6.17 -3.50
CA TRP A 161 -9.48 -6.28 -4.34
C TRP A 161 -9.72 -4.96 -5.08
N GLU A 162 -9.69 -4.97 -6.40
CA GLU A 162 -10.01 -3.79 -7.22
C GLU A 162 -11.51 -3.60 -7.28
N TYR A 163 -12.00 -2.44 -6.87
CA TYR A 163 -13.35 -1.99 -7.18
C TYR A 163 -13.39 -1.56 -8.65
N GLN A 164 -13.96 -2.43 -9.50
CA GLN A 164 -13.80 -2.33 -10.95
C GLN A 164 -14.14 -0.94 -11.50
N GLY A 165 -13.15 -0.30 -12.13
CA GLY A 165 -13.35 0.97 -12.83
C GLY A 165 -13.44 2.22 -11.94
N GLU A 166 -13.29 2.08 -10.62
CA GLU A 166 -13.43 3.20 -9.68
C GLU A 166 -12.07 3.76 -9.20
N ASN A 167 -10.94 3.16 -9.63
CA ASN A 167 -9.61 3.46 -9.08
C ASN A 167 -9.59 3.45 -7.54
N LEU A 168 -10.20 2.41 -6.98
CA LEU A 168 -10.37 2.19 -5.56
C LEU A 168 -10.08 0.72 -5.28
N TRP A 169 -9.27 0.43 -4.25
CA TRP A 169 -8.95 -0.94 -3.86
C TRP A 169 -9.27 -1.20 -2.41
N LEU A 170 -9.90 -2.33 -2.14
CA LEU A 170 -10.10 -2.86 -0.79
C LEU A 170 -8.95 -3.80 -0.44
N ARG A 171 -8.23 -3.51 0.64
CA ARG A 171 -7.23 -4.39 1.23
C ARG A 171 -7.82 -5.03 2.47
N ILE A 172 -7.85 -6.35 2.51
CA ILE A 172 -8.26 -7.14 3.69
C ILE A 172 -7.04 -7.84 4.28
N ARG A 173 -6.86 -7.70 5.59
CA ARG A 173 -5.74 -8.28 6.34
C ARG A 173 -6.18 -9.52 7.13
N GLU A 174 -5.20 -10.33 7.53
CA GLU A 174 -5.42 -11.57 8.29
C GLU A 174 -6.04 -11.32 9.69
N ASP A 175 -5.85 -10.12 10.24
CA ASP A 175 -6.34 -9.71 11.57
C ASP A 175 -7.76 -9.12 11.56
N ALA A 176 -8.53 -9.37 10.50
CA ALA A 176 -9.89 -8.85 10.30
C ALA A 176 -10.00 -7.31 10.24
N THR A 177 -8.90 -6.63 9.90
CA THR A 177 -8.93 -5.23 9.51
C THR A 177 -8.97 -5.06 7.99
N TRP A 178 -9.46 -3.91 7.54
CA TRP A 178 -9.50 -3.56 6.12
C TRP A 178 -9.21 -2.08 5.89
N GLU A 179 -8.76 -1.77 4.68
CA GLU A 179 -8.50 -0.40 4.20
C GLU A 179 -9.02 -0.24 2.77
N PHE A 180 -9.69 0.87 2.47
CA PHE A 180 -9.81 1.34 1.09
C PHE A 180 -8.62 2.23 0.77
N VAL A 181 -7.97 1.99 -0.37
CA VAL A 181 -6.81 2.74 -0.85
C VAL A 181 -7.04 3.26 -2.27
N ASN A 182 -6.43 4.40 -2.60
CA ASN A 182 -6.43 4.96 -3.96
C ASN A 182 -5.34 4.31 -4.84
N ASP A 183 -5.16 4.81 -6.07
CA ASP A 183 -4.16 4.31 -7.01
C ASP A 183 -2.71 4.71 -6.68
N GLN A 184 -2.49 5.47 -5.61
CA GLN A 184 -1.19 5.79 -5.00
C GLN A 184 -0.92 4.99 -3.71
N ASP A 185 -1.80 4.06 -3.34
CA ASP A 185 -1.74 3.31 -2.08
C ASP A 185 -1.92 4.17 -0.81
N ASP A 186 -2.54 5.36 -0.94
CA ASP A 186 -2.95 6.15 0.22
C ASP A 186 -4.27 5.60 0.78
N VAL A 187 -4.32 5.42 2.10
CA VAL A 187 -5.54 4.99 2.81
C VAL A 187 -6.58 6.11 2.81
N ILE A 188 -7.77 5.79 2.32
CA ILE A 188 -8.93 6.68 2.24
C ILE A 188 -9.89 6.43 3.40
N GLU A 189 -10.19 5.15 3.67
CA GLU A 189 -11.10 4.67 4.71
C GLU A 189 -10.57 3.36 5.30
N TYR A 190 -10.97 3.01 6.52
CA TYR A 190 -10.52 1.79 7.17
C TYR A 190 -11.49 1.32 8.25
N GLY A 191 -11.31 0.10 8.74
CA GLY A 191 -12.08 -0.42 9.86
C GLY A 191 -11.87 -1.90 10.13
N THR A 192 -12.88 -2.53 10.72
CA THR A 192 -12.91 -3.97 11.02
C THR A 192 -13.94 -4.68 10.15
N LEU A 193 -13.82 -5.99 9.97
CA LEU A 193 -14.78 -6.76 9.20
C LEU A 193 -15.27 -8.00 9.94
N TRP A 194 -16.47 -8.45 9.59
CA TRP A 194 -17.03 -9.74 10.01
C TRP A 194 -17.31 -10.61 8.78
N VAL A 195 -17.15 -11.92 8.92
CA VAL A 195 -17.40 -12.90 7.85
C VAL A 195 -18.60 -13.75 8.24
N ASP A 196 -19.53 -13.93 7.30
CA ASP A 196 -20.68 -14.81 7.45
C ASP A 196 -20.82 -15.80 6.27
N GLU A 197 -21.95 -16.50 6.20
CA GLU A 197 -22.22 -17.47 5.12
C GLU A 197 -22.39 -16.82 3.73
N ASN A 198 -22.66 -15.51 3.68
CA ASN A 198 -22.97 -14.77 2.46
C ASN A 198 -21.79 -13.95 1.94
N GLY A 199 -20.85 -13.57 2.80
CA GLY A 199 -19.69 -12.77 2.41
C GLY A 199 -18.98 -12.09 3.57
N VAL A 200 -18.64 -10.81 3.39
CA VAL A 200 -18.01 -9.98 4.41
C VAL A 200 -18.79 -8.69 4.65
N THR A 201 -18.93 -8.31 5.91
CA THR A 201 -19.45 -7.00 6.32
C THR A 201 -18.30 -6.14 6.81
N LEU A 202 -18.03 -5.03 6.11
CA LEU A 202 -17.07 -4.02 6.51
C LEU A 202 -17.75 -3.06 7.50
N HIS A 203 -17.14 -2.83 8.65
CA HIS A 203 -17.55 -1.84 9.65
C HIS A 203 -16.55 -0.68 9.62
N PHE A 204 -17.03 0.53 9.32
CA PHE A 204 -16.20 1.71 9.17
C PHE A 204 -15.85 2.30 10.54
N ASP A 205 -14.56 2.58 10.75
CA ASP A 205 -14.14 3.30 11.96
C ASP A 205 -14.59 4.77 11.88
N GLY A 206 -15.05 5.32 13.00
CA GLY A 206 -15.44 6.73 13.11
C GLY A 206 -16.82 7.14 12.57
N SER A 207 -17.40 6.45 11.57
CA SER A 207 -18.77 6.76 11.08
C SER A 207 -19.85 5.83 11.64
N GLY A 208 -19.49 4.58 11.99
CA GLY A 208 -20.46 3.55 12.37
C GLY A 208 -21.24 2.97 11.18
N ASP A 209 -20.89 3.36 9.95
CA ASP A 209 -21.48 2.81 8.73
C ASP A 209 -20.98 1.37 8.48
N THR A 210 -21.75 0.61 7.71
CA THR A 210 -21.38 -0.73 7.27
C THR A 210 -21.56 -0.93 5.78
N LEU A 211 -20.74 -1.80 5.18
CA LEU A 211 -20.86 -2.23 3.79
C LEU A 211 -20.83 -3.75 3.71
N GLN A 212 -21.90 -4.35 3.18
CA GLN A 212 -21.97 -5.78 2.90
C GLN A 212 -21.44 -6.08 1.50
N LEU A 213 -20.52 -7.04 1.42
CA LEU A 213 -19.96 -7.55 0.18
C LEU A 213 -20.27 -9.05 0.05
N ASP A 214 -21.13 -9.38 -0.90
CA ASP A 214 -21.59 -10.76 -1.12
C ASP A 214 -20.57 -11.54 -1.95
N ARG A 215 -20.19 -12.74 -1.51
CA ARG A 215 -19.25 -13.58 -2.25
C ARG A 215 -19.98 -14.40 -3.31
N THR A 216 -19.52 -14.28 -4.54
CA THR A 216 -20.03 -15.06 -5.67
C THR A 216 -19.39 -16.46 -5.73
N VAL A 217 -20.00 -17.34 -6.52
CA VAL A 217 -19.43 -18.66 -6.84
C VAL A 217 -18.09 -18.59 -7.60
N SER A 218 -17.81 -17.49 -8.31
CA SER A 218 -16.52 -17.24 -8.97
C SER A 218 -15.44 -16.78 -7.99
N GLY A 219 -15.83 -16.34 -6.78
CA GLY A 219 -14.92 -15.81 -5.77
C GLY A 219 -14.86 -14.28 -5.73
N ASP A 220 -15.58 -13.58 -6.63
CA ASP A 220 -15.70 -12.13 -6.68
C ASP A 220 -16.59 -11.62 -5.52
N LEU A 221 -16.38 -10.36 -5.12
CA LEU A 221 -17.21 -9.68 -4.13
C LEU A 221 -18.17 -8.70 -4.80
N ILE A 222 -19.43 -8.71 -4.38
CA ILE A 222 -20.47 -7.87 -4.97
C ILE A 222 -20.97 -6.87 -3.92
N ASP A 223 -20.83 -5.60 -4.27
CA ASP A 223 -21.48 -4.51 -3.57
C ASP A 223 -22.88 -4.31 -4.18
N SER A 224 -23.85 -5.05 -3.65
CA SER A 224 -25.24 -4.99 -4.12
C SER A 224 -25.92 -3.63 -3.87
N VAL A 225 -25.40 -2.84 -2.91
CA VAL A 225 -25.99 -1.55 -2.51
C VAL A 225 -25.62 -0.46 -3.51
N ASN A 226 -24.34 -0.39 -3.89
CA ASN A 226 -23.85 0.61 -4.84
C ASN A 226 -23.74 0.09 -6.27
N GLY A 227 -23.97 -1.22 -6.49
CA GLY A 227 -23.91 -1.86 -7.81
C GLY A 227 -22.48 -2.13 -8.27
N GLY A 228 -21.54 -2.28 -7.34
CA GLY A 228 -20.12 -2.51 -7.62
C GLY A 228 -19.73 -3.98 -7.63
N THR A 229 -18.56 -4.26 -8.20
CA THR A 229 -17.93 -5.58 -8.19
C THR A 229 -16.47 -5.41 -7.86
N LEU A 230 -15.97 -6.20 -6.91
CA LEU A 230 -14.57 -6.25 -6.56
C LEU A 230 -13.93 -7.56 -7.00
N LEU A 231 -12.82 -7.45 -7.71
CA LEU A 231 -12.03 -8.60 -8.17
C LEU A 231 -10.72 -8.70 -7.39
N PRO A 232 -10.24 -9.93 -7.09
CA PRO A 232 -8.94 -10.10 -6.46
C PRO A 232 -7.83 -9.70 -7.44
N VAL A 233 -6.87 -8.90 -6.97
CA VAL A 233 -5.73 -8.42 -7.74
C VAL A 233 -4.43 -8.56 -6.94
N GLU A 234 -3.30 -8.69 -7.63
CA GLU A 234 -1.98 -8.79 -6.96
C GLU A 234 -1.35 -7.41 -6.65
N GLY A 235 -1.90 -6.33 -7.20
CA GLY A 235 -1.37 -4.98 -7.01
C GLY A 235 -2.33 -3.89 -7.45
N ILE A 236 -2.03 -2.67 -7.02
CA ILE A 236 -2.78 -1.46 -7.37
C ILE A 236 -2.32 -1.00 -8.76
N GLN A 237 -3.25 -0.96 -9.71
CA GLN A 237 -3.00 -0.44 -11.04
C GLN A 237 -4.22 0.33 -11.52
N SER A 238 -4.07 1.65 -11.68
CA SER A 238 -5.12 2.51 -12.22
C SER A 238 -5.68 1.98 -13.54
N SER A 239 -6.97 2.19 -13.76
CA SER A 239 -7.62 1.96 -15.05
C SER A 239 -7.43 3.14 -16.02
N GLU A 240 -7.04 4.31 -15.50
CA GLU A 240 -6.77 5.51 -16.28
C GLU A 240 -5.29 5.61 -16.67
N PRO A 241 -4.96 5.93 -17.94
CA PRO A 241 -3.58 6.06 -18.37
C PRO A 241 -2.80 7.10 -17.55
N TYR A 242 -1.54 6.80 -17.22
CA TYR A 242 -0.67 7.63 -16.39
C TYR A 242 -0.63 9.10 -16.81
N PHE A 243 -0.52 9.36 -18.11
CA PHE A 243 -0.49 10.73 -18.62
C PHE A 243 -1.80 11.46 -18.35
N THR A 244 -2.94 10.77 -18.55
CA THR A 244 -4.27 11.36 -18.36
C THR A 244 -4.50 11.71 -16.89
N ARG A 245 -4.25 10.78 -15.97
CA ARG A 245 -4.44 11.01 -14.53
C ARG A 245 -3.57 12.14 -13.97
N ASN A 246 -2.36 12.31 -14.52
CA ASN A 246 -1.43 13.36 -14.10
C ASN A 246 -1.59 14.68 -14.86
N GLY A 247 -2.59 14.78 -15.75
CA GLY A 247 -2.84 16.00 -16.54
C GLY A 247 -1.73 16.33 -17.54
N LEU A 248 -1.01 15.31 -18.02
CA LEU A 248 0.03 15.44 -19.03
C LEU A 248 -0.58 15.30 -20.42
N GLU A 249 -0.38 16.32 -21.25
CA GLU A 249 -0.91 16.36 -22.62
C GLU A 249 0.14 15.91 -23.64
N ILE A 250 -0.30 15.16 -24.66
CA ILE A 250 0.48 15.00 -25.90
C ILE A 250 0.42 16.32 -26.66
N ASN A 251 1.33 17.23 -26.32
CA ASN A 251 1.34 18.62 -26.74
C ASN A 251 2.15 18.89 -28.02
N ALA A 252 2.76 17.85 -28.61
CA ALA A 252 3.48 17.92 -29.86
C ALA A 252 3.12 16.76 -30.80
N ALA A 253 3.26 16.97 -32.11
CA ALA A 253 2.83 16.02 -33.12
C ALA A 253 3.98 15.57 -34.03
N VAL A 254 4.06 14.26 -34.26
CA VAL A 254 5.03 13.64 -35.17
C VAL A 254 4.72 14.06 -36.63
N GLU A 255 5.75 14.33 -37.42
CA GLU A 255 5.64 14.76 -38.84
C GLU A 255 4.77 16.02 -39.07
N ARG A 256 4.83 16.97 -38.11
CA ARG A 256 4.10 18.25 -38.17
C ARG A 256 5.00 19.47 -38.04
N GLY A 257 6.30 19.30 -38.26
CA GLY A 257 7.29 20.37 -38.16
C GLY A 257 7.88 20.50 -36.77
N THR A 258 8.40 21.68 -36.48
CA THR A 258 9.13 21.96 -35.24
C THR A 258 8.23 22.53 -34.14
N PHE A 259 8.46 22.11 -32.91
CA PHE A 259 7.78 22.58 -31.70
C PHE A 259 8.79 23.25 -30.78
N LEU A 260 8.45 24.44 -30.28
CA LEU A 260 9.28 25.19 -29.34
C LEU A 260 9.28 24.49 -27.98
N LEU A 261 10.47 24.26 -27.43
CA LEU A 261 10.68 23.89 -26.03
C LEU A 261 11.43 25.02 -25.34
N GLU A 262 10.72 25.75 -24.48
CA GLU A 262 11.32 26.79 -23.65
C GLU A 262 12.31 26.16 -22.66
N ASP A 263 13.48 26.78 -22.48
CA ASP A 263 14.58 26.24 -21.66
C ASP A 263 15.01 24.79 -22.04
N GLY A 264 14.76 24.35 -23.27
CA GLY A 264 15.06 22.98 -23.72
C GLY A 264 16.55 22.66 -23.92
N VAL A 265 17.42 23.66 -23.85
CA VAL A 265 18.87 23.49 -23.93
C VAL A 265 19.55 24.24 -22.79
N CYS A 266 20.65 23.69 -22.26
CA CYS A 266 21.52 24.38 -21.34
C CYS A 266 22.94 24.45 -21.89
N SER A 267 23.70 25.46 -21.47
CA SER A 267 25.11 25.58 -21.80
C SER A 267 25.93 26.06 -20.62
N TYR A 268 27.17 25.61 -20.53
CA TYR A 268 28.09 25.94 -19.44
C TYR A 268 29.55 25.61 -19.77
N SER A 269 30.49 26.21 -19.06
CA SER A 269 31.91 25.86 -19.11
C SER A 269 32.32 25.05 -17.87
N GLY A 270 33.21 24.07 -18.05
CA GLY A 270 33.77 23.27 -16.96
C GLY A 270 32.71 22.59 -16.10
N LEU A 271 32.67 22.94 -14.80
CA LEU A 271 31.73 22.39 -13.81
C LEU A 271 30.56 23.36 -13.53
N GLY A 272 29.97 23.91 -14.58
CA GLY A 272 28.78 24.78 -14.49
C GLY A 272 29.04 26.28 -14.50
N ASP A 273 30.24 26.73 -14.86
CA ASP A 273 30.53 28.16 -14.97
C ASP A 273 29.74 28.79 -16.13
N GLY A 274 29.11 29.93 -15.86
CA GLY A 274 28.23 30.59 -16.84
C GLY A 274 26.99 29.77 -17.23
N TYR A 275 26.53 28.85 -16.38
CA TYR A 275 25.33 28.04 -16.67
C TYR A 275 24.15 28.90 -17.10
N ASN A 276 23.57 28.56 -18.24
CA ASN A 276 22.36 29.17 -18.75
C ASN A 276 21.44 28.12 -19.35
N THR A 277 20.15 28.43 -19.38
CA THR A 277 19.16 27.77 -20.21
C THR A 277 18.84 28.63 -21.43
N GLY A 278 18.24 28.01 -22.44
CA GLY A 278 17.74 28.68 -23.63
C GLY A 278 16.77 27.78 -24.38
N ASP A 279 16.07 28.38 -25.33
CA ASP A 279 15.03 27.68 -26.08
C ASP A 279 15.64 26.79 -27.17
N CYS A 280 14.98 25.68 -27.47
CA CYS A 280 15.28 24.88 -28.65
C CYS A 280 13.99 24.43 -29.34
N TYR A 281 14.12 23.81 -30.49
CA TYR A 281 12.98 23.30 -31.25
C TYR A 281 13.14 21.82 -31.54
N TRP A 282 12.08 21.05 -31.32
CA TRP A 282 12.07 19.61 -31.55
C TRP A 282 11.13 19.23 -32.70
N GLU A 283 11.56 18.27 -33.51
CA GLU A 283 10.76 17.62 -34.56
C GLU A 283 10.99 16.11 -34.52
N ILE A 284 9.93 15.34 -34.78
CA ILE A 284 10.02 13.90 -34.98
C ILE A 284 9.64 13.55 -36.42
N THR A 285 10.51 12.80 -37.11
CA THR A 285 10.27 12.29 -38.46
C THR A 285 10.31 10.77 -38.48
N LYS A 286 9.28 10.11 -39.03
CA LYS A 286 9.26 8.64 -39.16
C LYS A 286 10.00 8.23 -40.44
N ASN A 287 10.94 7.31 -40.29
CA ASN A 287 11.73 6.73 -41.38
C ASN A 287 11.19 5.35 -41.82
N GLY A 288 10.42 4.69 -40.95
CA GLY A 288 9.80 3.40 -41.23
C GLY A 288 8.84 2.99 -40.11
N ASP A 289 7.76 2.31 -40.49
CA ASP A 289 6.76 1.77 -39.57
C ASP A 289 6.20 0.50 -40.22
N TYR A 290 6.65 -0.65 -39.72
CA TYR A 290 6.41 -1.95 -40.36
C TYR A 290 5.89 -2.93 -39.32
N THR A 291 4.88 -3.73 -39.70
CA THR A 291 4.36 -4.80 -38.85
C THR A 291 4.61 -6.14 -39.51
N HIS A 292 5.23 -7.07 -38.77
CA HIS A 292 5.40 -8.45 -39.19
C HIS A 292 5.49 -9.37 -37.97
N ASP A 293 4.91 -10.57 -38.08
CA ASP A 293 4.98 -11.62 -37.05
C ASP A 293 4.55 -11.19 -35.64
N GLY A 294 3.56 -10.29 -35.53
CA GLY A 294 3.06 -9.76 -34.25
C GLY A 294 3.92 -8.65 -33.63
N ILE A 295 4.97 -8.21 -34.34
CA ILE A 295 5.88 -7.15 -33.91
C ILE A 295 5.74 -5.96 -34.85
N ARG A 296 5.64 -4.75 -34.27
CA ARG A 296 5.79 -3.47 -34.96
C ARG A 296 7.22 -2.97 -34.79
N GLU A 297 7.87 -2.69 -35.91
CA GLU A 297 9.19 -2.08 -36.03
C GLU A 297 9.04 -0.61 -36.46
N LEU A 298 9.37 0.31 -35.55
CA LEU A 298 9.28 1.75 -35.74
C LEU A 298 10.68 2.38 -35.81
N HIS A 299 10.96 3.10 -36.88
CA HIS A 299 12.21 3.83 -37.10
C HIS A 299 11.89 5.32 -37.21
N PHE A 300 12.52 6.16 -36.38
CA PHE A 300 12.29 7.60 -36.42
C PHE A 300 13.53 8.40 -36.01
N ASP A 301 13.59 9.65 -36.46
CA ASP A 301 14.57 10.64 -36.03
C ASP A 301 13.89 11.67 -35.13
N ALA A 302 14.46 11.89 -33.94
CA ALA A 302 14.16 13.02 -33.09
C ALA A 302 15.24 14.09 -33.26
N ILE A 303 14.85 15.27 -33.71
CA ILE A 303 15.78 16.32 -34.12
C ILE A 303 15.59 17.54 -33.25
N CYS A 304 16.65 17.97 -32.57
CA CYS A 304 16.70 19.19 -31.78
C CYS A 304 17.50 20.25 -32.53
N TYR A 305 16.87 21.39 -32.78
CA TYR A 305 17.45 22.57 -33.41
C TYR A 305 17.71 23.64 -32.36
N ILE A 306 18.97 24.02 -32.18
CA ILE A 306 19.38 25.01 -31.18
C ILE A 306 19.73 26.33 -31.89
N PRO A 307 18.94 27.40 -31.69
CA PRO A 307 19.24 28.73 -32.22
C PRO A 307 20.58 29.26 -31.70
N GLU A 308 21.26 30.08 -32.51
CA GLU A 308 22.47 30.80 -32.06
C GLU A 308 22.19 31.69 -30.83
N GLY A 309 21.01 32.31 -30.77
CA GLY A 309 20.60 33.16 -29.65
C GLY A 309 20.39 32.40 -28.33
N SER A 310 20.25 31.08 -28.35
CA SER A 310 20.05 30.24 -27.16
C SER A 310 21.35 29.89 -26.45
N ILE A 311 22.49 30.11 -27.11
CA ILE A 311 23.82 29.85 -26.56
C ILE A 311 24.54 31.18 -26.34
N PRO A 312 24.85 31.57 -25.10
CA PRO A 312 25.56 32.80 -24.83
C PRO A 312 27.02 32.70 -25.28
N TYR A 313 27.68 33.85 -25.35
CA TYR A 313 29.10 33.89 -25.65
C TYR A 313 29.93 33.34 -24.48
N PHE A 314 30.73 32.31 -24.75
CA PHE A 314 31.76 31.80 -23.84
C PHE A 314 33.16 32.18 -24.36
N ASP A 315 34.00 32.71 -23.48
CA ASP A 315 35.41 33.01 -23.78
C ASP A 315 36.33 31.77 -23.70
N GLN A 316 35.76 30.64 -23.30
CA GLN A 316 36.39 29.34 -23.08
C GLN A 316 35.60 28.24 -23.79
N GLN A 317 36.11 27.01 -23.75
CA GLN A 317 35.35 25.85 -24.20
C GLN A 317 34.10 25.68 -23.32
N TYR A 318 32.96 25.43 -23.97
CA TYR A 318 31.68 25.21 -23.32
C TYR A 318 31.08 23.87 -23.76
N ILE A 319 30.08 23.43 -23.02
CA ILE A 319 29.23 22.26 -23.28
C ILE A 319 27.83 22.79 -23.53
N THR A 320 27.12 22.17 -24.48
CA THR A 320 25.69 22.36 -24.70
C THR A 320 25.02 21.01 -24.48
N ASN A 321 23.93 20.99 -23.71
CA ASN A 321 23.18 19.78 -23.44
C ASN A 321 21.68 19.99 -23.64
N THR A 322 21.00 18.95 -24.10
CA THR A 322 19.54 18.86 -24.25
C THR A 322 19.15 17.41 -23.94
N ASP A 323 18.07 17.23 -23.20
CA ASP A 323 17.65 15.92 -22.70
C ASP A 323 16.35 15.48 -23.39
N SER A 324 16.25 14.18 -23.63
CA SER A 324 15.08 13.59 -24.26
C SER A 324 15.07 12.07 -24.06
N GLU A 325 13.92 11.53 -23.72
CA GLU A 325 13.76 10.14 -23.28
C GLU A 325 12.50 9.49 -23.89
N LEU A 326 12.41 8.15 -23.77
CA LEU A 326 11.20 7.40 -24.11
C LEU A 326 10.43 7.05 -22.84
N TYR A 327 9.10 7.18 -22.91
CA TYR A 327 8.18 6.87 -21.81
C TYR A 327 7.03 6.00 -22.31
N ASP A 328 6.42 5.25 -21.38
CA ASP A 328 5.12 4.63 -21.59
C ASP A 328 3.98 5.57 -21.13
N PHE A 329 3.00 5.76 -22.01
CA PHE A 329 1.80 6.58 -21.79
C PHE A 329 0.93 6.04 -20.65
N TYR A 330 0.86 4.72 -20.50
CA TYR A 330 -0.08 4.07 -19.59
C TYR A 330 0.43 3.97 -18.16
N THR A 331 1.72 3.72 -17.98
CA THR A 331 2.37 3.55 -16.67
C THR A 331 3.27 4.72 -16.29
N GLY A 332 3.60 5.61 -17.23
CA GLY A 332 4.55 6.71 -17.01
C GLY A 332 6.00 6.25 -16.90
N MET A 333 6.26 4.96 -17.09
CA MET A 333 7.58 4.36 -16.91
C MET A 333 8.58 4.96 -17.90
N TRP A 334 9.71 5.41 -17.37
CA TRP A 334 10.86 5.80 -18.17
C TRP A 334 11.59 4.58 -18.73
N LEU A 335 11.72 4.51 -20.05
CA LEU A 335 12.45 3.45 -20.76
C LEU A 335 13.95 3.82 -20.80
N THR A 336 14.63 3.63 -19.67
CA THR A 336 16.03 4.02 -19.43
C THR A 336 17.02 3.29 -20.34
N THR A 337 18.15 3.94 -20.60
CA THR A 337 19.25 3.38 -21.40
C THR A 337 20.37 2.78 -20.53
N ALA A 338 20.05 2.41 -19.29
CA ALA A 338 21.00 1.78 -18.39
C ALA A 338 21.44 0.40 -18.91
N THR A 339 22.73 0.08 -18.75
CA THR A 339 23.31 -1.18 -19.23
C THR A 339 22.71 -2.43 -18.59
N ALA A 340 22.09 -2.30 -17.40
CA ALA A 340 21.35 -3.38 -16.75
C ALA A 340 20.19 -3.91 -17.62
N TYR A 341 19.63 -3.06 -18.50
CA TYR A 341 18.55 -3.41 -19.44
C TYR A 341 19.08 -3.74 -20.84
N GLY A 342 20.40 -3.74 -21.05
CA GLY A 342 21.07 -4.00 -22.31
C GLY A 342 21.22 -5.49 -22.68
N ASN A 343 20.18 -6.31 -22.49
CA ASN A 343 20.25 -7.76 -22.68
C ASN A 343 19.31 -8.27 -23.77
N SER A 344 19.60 -7.86 -25.01
CA SER A 344 18.85 -8.24 -26.20
C SER A 344 19.59 -9.30 -27.03
N GLN A 345 18.82 -10.12 -27.76
CA GLN A 345 19.35 -11.04 -28.76
C GLN A 345 19.81 -10.34 -30.06
N ARG A 346 19.43 -9.07 -30.28
CA ARG A 346 19.81 -8.26 -31.44
C ARG A 346 21.22 -7.66 -31.33
N GLY A 347 21.81 -7.66 -30.13
CA GLY A 347 23.20 -7.28 -29.89
C GLY A 347 23.35 -6.23 -28.80
N ASP A 348 24.56 -5.68 -28.69
CA ASP A 348 24.89 -4.64 -27.72
C ASP A 348 24.11 -3.34 -28.01
N ASN A 349 23.80 -2.58 -26.96
CA ASN A 349 23.08 -1.28 -27.00
C ASN A 349 21.61 -1.36 -27.46
N TYR A 350 20.98 -2.51 -27.25
CA TYR A 350 19.54 -2.66 -27.31
C TYR A 350 18.99 -2.79 -25.89
N TYR A 351 18.10 -1.88 -25.52
CA TYR A 351 17.49 -1.77 -24.20
C TYR A 351 16.12 -2.42 -24.21
N LEU A 352 15.84 -3.24 -23.18
CA LEU A 352 14.66 -4.09 -23.10
C LEU A 352 13.86 -3.77 -21.85
N HIS A 353 12.59 -3.43 -22.04
CA HIS A 353 11.65 -3.10 -20.97
C HIS A 353 10.36 -3.88 -21.11
N THR A 354 9.76 -4.23 -19.97
CA THR A 354 8.43 -4.87 -19.94
C THR A 354 7.44 -3.90 -19.31
N VAL A 355 6.48 -3.43 -20.11
CA VAL A 355 5.35 -2.62 -19.64
C VAL A 355 4.21 -3.56 -19.27
N SER A 356 3.69 -3.45 -18.05
CA SER A 356 2.50 -4.19 -17.62
C SER A 356 1.33 -3.24 -17.45
N TRP A 357 0.26 -3.44 -18.20
CA TRP A 357 -0.93 -2.59 -18.20
C TRP A 357 -2.21 -3.40 -18.37
N GLN A 358 -3.18 -3.22 -17.47
CA GLN A 358 -4.48 -3.90 -17.47
C GLN A 358 -4.36 -5.42 -17.62
N GLY A 359 -3.44 -6.04 -16.88
CA GLY A 359 -3.18 -7.48 -16.92
C GLY A 359 -2.46 -7.98 -18.18
N ASN A 360 -2.14 -7.10 -19.13
CA ASN A 360 -1.32 -7.42 -20.29
C ASN A 360 0.13 -7.03 -20.05
N SER A 361 1.05 -7.70 -20.76
CA SER A 361 2.48 -7.45 -20.67
C SER A 361 3.06 -7.23 -22.07
N TYR A 362 3.75 -6.12 -22.26
CA TYR A 362 4.27 -5.65 -23.54
C TYR A 362 5.79 -5.51 -23.44
N LEU A 363 6.50 -6.23 -24.31
CA LEU A 363 7.95 -6.17 -24.39
C LEU A 363 8.39 -5.09 -25.39
N ILE A 364 9.03 -4.04 -24.90
CA ILE A 364 9.56 -2.95 -25.73
C ILE A 364 11.07 -3.10 -25.79
N GLU A 365 11.60 -3.13 -27.00
CA GLU A 365 13.04 -3.19 -27.28
C GLU A 365 13.43 -2.00 -28.14
N PHE A 366 14.49 -1.27 -27.80
CA PHE A 366 14.96 -0.19 -28.66
C PHE A 366 16.47 0.01 -28.64
N ALA A 367 16.96 0.61 -29.72
CA ALA A 367 18.31 1.15 -29.81
C ALA A 367 18.25 2.56 -30.40
N TYR A 368 19.26 3.37 -30.09
CA TYR A 368 19.39 4.69 -30.70
C TYR A 368 20.83 5.07 -30.96
N SER A 369 21.01 6.05 -31.84
CA SER A 369 22.31 6.69 -32.09
C SER A 369 22.14 8.19 -32.07
N THR A 370 23.23 8.92 -31.79
CA THR A 370 23.23 10.38 -31.74
C THR A 370 24.22 10.96 -32.74
N ASN A 371 23.84 12.05 -33.38
CA ASN A 371 24.68 12.79 -34.31
C ASN A 371 24.54 14.29 -34.07
N TRP A 372 25.66 14.96 -33.83
CA TRP A 372 25.73 16.41 -33.63
C TRP A 372 26.31 17.10 -34.87
N GLN A 373 25.61 18.13 -35.34
CA GLN A 373 26.06 19.01 -36.39
C GLN A 373 26.15 20.44 -35.84
N TYR A 374 27.17 21.18 -36.30
CA TYR A 374 27.48 22.52 -35.80
C TYR A 374 27.44 23.52 -36.95
N ASN A 375 26.92 24.72 -36.70
CA ASN A 375 26.79 25.82 -37.66
C ASN A 375 25.98 25.41 -38.91
N VAL A 376 24.76 24.93 -38.70
CA VAL A 376 23.88 24.41 -39.76
C VAL A 376 22.87 25.49 -40.15
N GLY A 377 23.19 26.29 -41.18
CA GLY A 377 22.33 27.39 -41.59
C GLY A 377 22.20 28.44 -40.49
N ASP A 378 20.97 28.68 -40.02
CA ASP A 378 20.66 29.63 -38.93
C ASP A 378 20.74 28.98 -37.53
N TRP A 379 21.08 27.68 -37.44
CA TRP A 379 21.18 26.94 -36.19
C TRP A 379 22.64 26.83 -35.75
N ALA A 380 22.90 27.15 -34.47
CA ALA A 380 24.23 26.97 -33.91
C ALA A 380 24.58 25.48 -33.82
N GLN A 381 23.61 24.66 -33.39
CA GLN A 381 23.78 23.22 -33.26
C GLN A 381 22.49 22.49 -33.64
N VAL A 382 22.63 21.31 -34.22
CA VAL A 382 21.54 20.40 -34.51
C VAL A 382 21.92 19.02 -33.99
N LEU A 383 21.10 18.47 -33.10
CA LEU A 383 21.20 17.09 -32.61
C LEU A 383 20.16 16.25 -33.35
N THR A 384 20.57 15.10 -33.87
CA THR A 384 19.65 14.05 -34.33
C THR A 384 19.87 12.81 -33.46
N LYS A 385 18.80 12.34 -32.81
CA LYS A 385 18.72 11.01 -32.19
C LYS A 385 17.91 10.10 -33.10
N SER A 386 18.53 9.08 -33.69
CA SER A 386 17.86 8.11 -34.56
C SER A 386 17.54 6.85 -33.78
N TYR A 387 16.27 6.48 -33.73
CA TYR A 387 15.75 5.33 -32.98
C TYR A 387 15.31 4.20 -33.91
N ALA A 388 15.54 2.96 -33.46
CA ALA A 388 14.90 1.75 -33.95
C ALA A 388 14.22 1.07 -32.76
N VAL A 389 12.89 0.94 -32.82
CA VAL A 389 12.05 0.41 -31.73
C VAL A 389 11.26 -0.80 -32.23
N TYR A 390 11.21 -1.83 -31.41
CA TYR A 390 10.43 -3.05 -31.60
C TYR A 390 9.46 -3.18 -30.44
N LEU A 391 8.17 -3.26 -30.76
CA LEU A 391 7.07 -3.35 -29.79
C LEU A 391 5.98 -4.31 -30.32
N PRO A 392 5.08 -4.83 -29.47
CA PRO A 392 3.93 -5.61 -29.94
C PRO A 392 3.08 -4.80 -30.91
N GLU A 393 2.51 -5.46 -31.93
CA GLU A 393 1.77 -4.77 -33.00
C GLU A 393 0.52 -4.01 -32.53
N ASP A 394 -0.04 -4.42 -31.40
CA ASP A 394 -1.24 -3.87 -30.77
C ASP A 394 -0.94 -2.83 -29.68
N TYR A 395 0.34 -2.58 -29.37
CA TYR A 395 0.73 -1.64 -28.34
C TYR A 395 0.87 -0.21 -28.90
N ASP A 396 0.21 0.75 -28.24
CA ASP A 396 0.13 2.15 -28.68
C ASP A 396 0.60 3.17 -27.63
N GLY A 397 1.18 2.70 -26.52
CA GLY A 397 1.59 3.54 -25.40
C GLY A 397 2.94 4.27 -25.56
N LEU A 398 3.64 4.14 -26.68
CA LEU A 398 5.00 4.68 -26.79
C LEU A 398 5.01 6.22 -27.00
N VAL A 399 5.72 6.93 -26.12
CA VAL A 399 5.87 8.39 -26.14
C VAL A 399 7.35 8.78 -26.17
N PHE A 400 7.70 9.74 -27.03
CA PHE A 400 8.96 10.46 -26.95
C PHE A 400 8.76 11.77 -26.21
N ALA A 401 9.65 12.06 -25.26
CA ALA A 401 9.66 13.32 -24.52
C ALA A 401 10.93 14.12 -24.81
N ALA A 402 10.78 15.40 -25.12
CA ALA A 402 11.87 16.37 -25.06
C ALA A 402 11.73 17.22 -23.79
N GLU A 403 12.79 17.25 -22.97
CA GLU A 403 12.68 17.71 -21.59
C GLU A 403 13.34 19.07 -21.38
N ALA A 404 12.61 20.00 -20.78
CA ALA A 404 13.16 21.28 -20.34
C ALA A 404 14.33 21.06 -19.38
N GLN A 405 15.35 21.89 -19.46
CA GLN A 405 16.54 21.80 -18.61
C GLN A 405 16.26 22.38 -17.22
N PRO A 406 16.94 21.88 -16.16
CA PRO A 406 16.85 22.48 -14.85
C PRO A 406 17.37 23.91 -14.86
N ASP A 407 16.94 24.75 -13.91
CA ASP A 407 17.39 26.14 -13.80
C ASP A 407 18.83 26.29 -13.29
N ASN A 408 19.49 25.17 -12.94
CA ASN A 408 20.82 25.17 -12.36
C ASN A 408 21.67 23.96 -12.80
N TYR A 409 22.98 24.17 -12.83
CA TYR A 409 23.95 23.14 -13.20
C TYR A 409 23.93 21.90 -12.30
N LYS A 410 23.66 22.05 -10.99
CA LYS A 410 23.74 20.92 -10.05
C LYS A 410 22.69 19.87 -10.41
N ASP A 411 21.47 20.28 -10.72
CA ASP A 411 20.41 19.36 -11.11
C ASP A 411 20.61 18.84 -12.55
N SER A 412 21.11 19.67 -13.47
CA SER A 412 21.54 19.20 -14.81
C SER A 412 22.65 18.13 -14.72
N ALA A 413 23.61 18.29 -13.81
CA ALA A 413 24.66 17.29 -13.58
C ALA A 413 24.12 16.00 -12.93
N LYS A 414 23.07 16.08 -12.09
CA LYS A 414 22.37 14.89 -11.59
C LYS A 414 21.70 14.11 -12.72
N ARG A 415 21.14 14.80 -13.73
CA ARG A 415 20.49 14.15 -14.87
C ARG A 415 21.39 13.16 -15.60
N MET A 416 22.68 13.45 -15.67
CA MET A 416 23.71 12.56 -16.25
C MET A 416 23.86 11.21 -15.52
N GLN A 417 23.25 11.06 -14.35
CA GLN A 417 23.30 9.84 -13.54
C GLN A 417 21.90 9.24 -13.32
N LEU A 418 20.86 9.72 -14.01
CA LEU A 418 19.47 9.26 -13.82
C LEU A 418 19.33 7.75 -13.90
N ASP A 419 20.01 7.12 -14.86
CA ASP A 419 20.03 5.66 -15.04
C ASP A 419 20.47 4.89 -13.78
N SER A 420 21.23 5.54 -12.89
CA SER A 420 21.72 4.94 -11.63
C SER A 420 20.89 5.31 -10.40
N ILE A 421 20.15 6.42 -10.44
CA ILE A 421 19.43 6.95 -9.27
C ILE A 421 17.93 6.70 -9.34
N SER A 422 17.35 6.62 -10.54
CA SER A 422 15.91 6.46 -10.78
C SER A 422 15.62 5.55 -11.99
N PRO A 423 16.28 4.38 -12.14
CA PRO A 423 16.01 3.50 -13.29
C PRO A 423 14.54 3.05 -13.30
N GLU A 424 13.89 3.14 -14.46
CA GLU A 424 12.48 2.79 -14.67
C GLU A 424 11.49 3.53 -13.74
N ALA A 425 11.90 4.65 -13.14
CA ALA A 425 10.98 5.48 -12.36
C ALA A 425 9.84 6.00 -13.25
N SER A 426 8.69 6.22 -12.63
CA SER A 426 7.58 6.89 -13.30
C SER A 426 7.92 8.37 -13.46
N LEU A 427 7.47 9.00 -14.54
CA LEU A 427 7.80 10.37 -14.92
C LEU A 427 7.64 11.40 -13.79
N MET A 428 6.58 11.33 -12.97
CA MET A 428 6.37 12.26 -11.85
C MET A 428 7.33 12.05 -10.68
N ASP A 429 7.99 10.89 -10.60
CA ASP A 429 8.92 10.52 -9.52
C ASP A 429 10.38 10.83 -9.89
N ILE A 430 10.61 11.46 -11.06
CA ILE A 430 11.94 11.87 -11.49
C ILE A 430 12.21 13.29 -11.01
N ASP A 431 12.82 13.42 -9.83
CA ASP A 431 13.08 14.68 -9.09
C ASP A 431 13.56 15.87 -9.95
N THR A 432 14.38 15.61 -10.97
CA THR A 432 15.01 16.68 -11.77
C THR A 432 14.29 17.00 -13.06
N VAL A 433 13.22 16.28 -13.40
CA VAL A 433 12.38 16.52 -14.58
C VAL A 433 11.19 17.36 -14.15
N ASP A 434 10.84 18.37 -14.96
CA ASP A 434 9.57 19.07 -14.83
C ASP A 434 8.64 18.56 -15.95
N PRO A 435 7.71 17.64 -15.64
CA PRO A 435 6.88 17.00 -16.65
C PRO A 435 6.01 18.01 -17.40
N TYR A 436 5.52 19.05 -16.74
CA TYR A 436 4.59 20.00 -17.33
C TYR A 436 5.25 21.00 -18.29
N ARG A 437 6.58 21.03 -18.34
CA ARG A 437 7.36 21.89 -19.24
C ARG A 437 7.95 21.14 -20.43
N SER A 438 7.71 19.83 -20.52
CA SER A 438 8.28 18.98 -21.58
C SER A 438 7.36 18.94 -22.81
N LEU A 439 7.94 18.60 -23.97
CA LEU A 439 7.17 18.26 -25.15
C LEU A 439 6.97 16.74 -25.22
N TYR A 440 5.75 16.30 -25.46
CA TYR A 440 5.39 14.89 -25.58
C TYR A 440 4.84 14.60 -26.97
N PHE A 441 5.46 13.62 -27.63
CA PHE A 441 5.08 13.14 -28.95
C PHE A 441 4.61 11.70 -28.84
N SER A 442 3.35 11.43 -29.17
CA SER A 442 2.91 10.05 -29.34
C SER A 442 3.52 9.47 -30.60
N LEU A 443 4.25 8.35 -30.47
CA LEU A 443 4.95 7.72 -31.57
C LEU A 443 4.08 6.71 -32.34
N CYS A 444 2.98 6.27 -31.75
CA CYS A 444 2.16 5.20 -32.30
C CYS A 444 1.08 5.68 -33.29
N TYR A 445 0.79 6.99 -33.39
CA TYR A 445 -0.23 7.56 -34.28
C TYR A 445 0.33 8.43 -35.43
#